data_AF-A0A139ILP9-F1
#
_entry.id   AF-A0A139ILP9-F1
#
_cell.length_a   1.000
_cell.length_b   1.000
_cell.length_c   1.000
_cell.angle_alpha   90.00
_cell.angle_beta   90.00
_cell.angle_gamma   90.00
#
_symmetry.space_group_name_H-M   'P 1'
#
loop_
_entity.id
_entity.type
_entity.pdbx_description
1 polymer ?
#
loop_
_entity_poly.entity_id
_entity_poly.type
_entity_poly.pdbx_seq_one_letter_code
_entity_poly.pdbx_strand_id
1 'polypeptide(L)'
;MTEDSPNVRVGVGVFVFDPSQSTGSNPCFLIGRRIGSHGAGTYALPGGHLEFGETPEACAAREVLEETGLEITNIQFLTATNDIMLSENKHYITMFMTCLRKDSSAEAQTMEPDKCEGWDWASWQDLVKWVDQEGVVGDDGARRTLFTPLISLIRQRPGALPSAS
;
A
#
# COMPACT_ATOMS: atom_id res chain seq x y z
N MET A 1 27.00 21.70 -16.58
CA MET A 1 25.55 21.65 -16.33
C MET A 1 25.34 20.43 -15.47
N THR A 2 25.11 20.61 -14.17
CA THR A 2 24.80 19.50 -13.27
C THR A 2 23.40 19.02 -13.64
N GLU A 3 23.25 17.77 -14.08
CA GLU A 3 21.93 17.14 -14.04
C GLU A 3 21.50 17.16 -12.57
N ASP A 4 20.43 17.91 -12.26
CA ASP A 4 19.89 17.94 -10.92
C ASP A 4 19.56 16.49 -10.51
N SER A 5 20.23 16.02 -9.47
CA SER A 5 19.96 14.68 -8.93
C SER A 5 18.50 14.61 -8.49
N PRO A 6 17.82 13.46 -8.69
CA PRO A 6 16.42 13.33 -8.34
C PRO A 6 16.22 13.61 -6.85
N ASN A 7 15.22 14.43 -6.52
CA ASN A 7 14.84 14.67 -5.12
C ASN A 7 14.29 13.39 -4.49
N VAL A 8 14.69 13.12 -3.25
CA VAL A 8 14.07 12.09 -2.42
C VAL A 8 12.65 12.54 -2.08
N ARG A 9 11.67 11.67 -2.36
CA ARG A 9 10.25 11.92 -2.09
C ARG A 9 9.75 11.07 -0.93
N VAL A 10 8.64 11.47 -0.32
CA VAL A 10 7.98 10.69 0.73
C VAL A 10 6.63 10.21 0.21
N GLY A 11 6.41 8.90 0.28
CA GLY A 11 5.13 8.26 0.01
C GLY A 11 4.54 7.68 1.29
N VAL A 12 3.22 7.53 1.33
CA VAL A 12 2.48 6.89 2.41
C VAL A 12 1.69 5.73 1.82
N GLY A 13 1.84 4.52 2.37
CA GLY A 13 1.03 3.35 2.03
C GLY A 13 0.27 2.86 3.25
N VAL A 14 -1.02 2.54 3.10
CA VAL A 14 -1.91 2.31 4.26
C VAL A 14 -2.45 0.89 4.28
N PHE A 15 -2.15 0.16 5.35
CA PHE A 15 -2.82 -1.10 5.66
C PHE A 15 -4.17 -0.81 6.30
N VAL A 16 -5.23 -0.87 5.48
CA VAL A 16 -6.62 -0.72 5.95
C VAL A 16 -7.15 -2.07 6.40
N PHE A 17 -7.53 -2.15 7.66
CA PHE A 17 -8.01 -3.36 8.33
C PHE A 17 -9.52 -3.33 8.58
N ASP A 18 -10.16 -4.49 8.49
CA ASP A 18 -11.54 -4.68 8.94
C ASP A 18 -11.57 -5.07 10.43
N PRO A 19 -12.20 -4.28 11.33
CA PRO A 19 -12.34 -4.63 12.74
C PRO A 19 -12.84 -6.07 12.99
N SER A 20 -13.67 -6.62 12.10
CA SER A 20 -14.26 -7.96 12.23
C SER A 20 -13.32 -9.10 11.80
N GLN A 21 -12.24 -8.81 11.08
CA GLN A 21 -11.33 -9.82 10.50
C GLN A 21 -9.87 -9.71 10.98
N SER A 22 -9.55 -8.71 11.81
CA SER A 22 -8.15 -8.28 12.03
C SER A 22 -7.45 -8.87 13.24
N THR A 23 -7.88 -10.04 13.73
CA THR A 23 -7.24 -10.69 14.88
C THR A 23 -6.40 -11.89 14.47
N GLY A 24 -5.12 -11.89 14.83
CA GLY A 24 -4.26 -13.07 14.75
C GLY A 24 -2.95 -12.85 13.98
N SER A 25 -2.27 -13.96 13.68
CA SER A 25 -0.95 -13.96 13.04
C SER A 25 -0.98 -13.79 11.51
N ASN A 26 -2.17 -13.69 10.90
CA ASN A 26 -2.34 -13.51 9.45
C ASN A 26 -3.45 -12.47 9.16
N PRO A 27 -3.17 -11.18 9.36
CA PRO A 27 -4.17 -10.13 9.18
C PRO A 27 -4.53 -9.96 7.70
N CYS A 28 -5.79 -9.59 7.44
CA CYS A 28 -6.32 -9.28 6.10
C CYS A 28 -6.47 -7.76 5.94
N PHE A 29 -6.00 -7.23 4.82
CA PHE A 29 -6.01 -5.79 4.53
C PHE A 29 -6.40 -5.50 3.09
N LEU A 30 -6.82 -4.27 2.85
CA LEU A 30 -7.22 -3.80 1.53
C LEU A 30 -6.00 -3.62 0.59
N ILE A 31 -6.11 -4.09 -0.64
CA ILE A 31 -5.12 -3.93 -1.70
C ILE A 31 -5.82 -3.67 -3.04
N GLY A 32 -5.23 -2.84 -3.90
CA GLY A 32 -5.78 -2.49 -5.21
C GLY A 32 -4.82 -2.78 -6.34
N ARG A 33 -5.36 -3.04 -7.55
CA ARG A 33 -4.56 -3.28 -8.75
C ARG A 33 -4.45 -2.02 -9.60
N ARG A 34 -3.22 -1.56 -9.85
CA ARG A 34 -2.93 -0.29 -10.53
C ARG A 34 -3.09 -0.38 -12.06
N ILE A 35 -3.67 0.65 -12.68
CA ILE A 35 -3.83 0.80 -14.15
C ILE A 35 -2.73 1.71 -14.74
N GLY A 36 -2.25 2.70 -13.97
CA GLY A 36 -1.39 3.78 -14.48
C GLY A 36 0.00 3.33 -15.00
N SER A 37 0.61 4.16 -15.85
CA SER A 37 1.90 3.89 -16.55
C SER A 37 3.08 3.52 -15.65
N HIS A 38 3.02 3.84 -14.35
CA HIS A 38 3.98 3.41 -13.35
C HIS A 38 3.38 2.30 -12.49
N GLY A 39 3.82 1.06 -12.72
CA GLY A 39 3.35 -0.12 -12.00
C GLY A 39 2.02 -0.68 -12.50
N ALA A 40 1.65 -0.46 -13.76
CA ALA A 40 0.46 -1.08 -14.37
C ALA A 40 0.44 -2.60 -14.13
N GLY A 41 -0.71 -3.11 -13.70
CA GLY A 41 -0.90 -4.52 -13.37
C GLY A 41 -0.32 -4.96 -12.03
N THR A 42 0.31 -4.06 -11.26
CA THR A 42 0.83 -4.37 -9.92
C THR A 42 -0.20 -4.07 -8.83
N TYR A 43 -0.11 -4.82 -7.73
CA TYR A 43 -0.91 -4.61 -6.53
C TYR A 43 -0.21 -3.66 -5.56
N ALA A 44 -0.97 -2.71 -5.01
CA ALA A 44 -0.51 -1.69 -4.06
C ALA A 44 -1.54 -1.46 -2.95
N LEU A 45 -1.06 -0.96 -1.81
CA LEU A 45 -1.94 -0.40 -0.78
C LEU A 45 -2.56 0.91 -1.30
N PRO A 46 -3.72 1.32 -0.74
CA PRO A 46 -4.13 2.71 -0.89
C PRO A 46 -3.07 3.65 -0.32
N GLY A 47 -2.88 4.79 -0.96
CA GLY A 47 -1.87 5.76 -0.55
C GLY A 47 -1.21 6.54 -1.69
N GLY A 48 -0.53 7.61 -1.33
CA GLY A 48 0.08 8.52 -2.28
C GLY A 48 1.21 9.34 -1.70
N HIS A 49 1.38 10.56 -2.20
CA HIS A 49 2.46 11.45 -1.79
C HIS A 49 2.09 12.20 -0.52
N LEU A 50 3.05 12.31 0.40
CA LEU A 50 2.90 13.21 1.54
C LEU A 50 2.98 14.67 1.04
N GLU A 51 1.95 15.46 1.32
CA GLU A 51 1.91 16.87 0.91
C GLU A 51 2.62 17.80 1.89
N PHE A 52 2.99 19.00 1.41
CA PHE A 52 3.66 19.98 2.26
C PHE A 52 2.75 20.45 3.39
N GLY A 53 3.22 20.32 4.64
CA GLY A 53 2.46 20.70 5.83
C GLY A 53 1.49 19.62 6.32
N GLU A 54 1.44 18.47 5.66
CA GLU A 54 0.59 17.34 6.03
C GLU A 54 1.30 16.38 6.99
N THR A 55 0.59 15.86 7.99
CA THR A 55 1.06 14.76 8.83
C THR A 55 0.87 13.42 8.11
N PRO A 56 1.69 12.38 8.37
CA PRO A 56 1.48 11.05 7.78
C PRO A 56 0.07 10.48 8.00
N GLU A 57 -0.53 10.74 9.17
CA GLU A 57 -1.89 10.30 9.51
C GLU A 57 -2.95 11.01 8.67
N ALA A 58 -2.79 12.32 8.46
CA ALA A 58 -3.67 13.10 7.59
C ALA A 58 -3.56 12.64 6.13
N CYS A 59 -2.35 12.39 5.64
CA CYS A 59 -2.12 11.82 4.30
C CYS A 59 -2.79 10.46 4.15
N ALA A 60 -2.62 9.56 5.13
CA ALA A 60 -3.27 8.25 5.12
C ALA A 60 -4.81 8.38 5.07
N ALA A 61 -5.40 9.28 5.88
CA ALA A 61 -6.84 9.49 5.88
C ALA A 61 -7.35 10.07 4.55
N ARG A 62 -6.63 11.06 3.99
CA ARG A 62 -6.98 11.69 2.72
C ARG A 62 -6.92 10.68 1.57
N GLU A 63 -5.78 10.01 1.39
CA GLU A 63 -5.55 9.07 0.28
C GLU A 63 -6.53 7.89 0.33
N VAL A 64 -6.76 7.31 1.52
CA VAL A 64 -7.74 6.20 1.63
C VAL A 64 -9.14 6.68 1.27
N LEU A 65 -9.54 7.88 1.69
CA LEU A 65 -10.85 8.44 1.32
C LEU A 65 -10.95 8.73 -0.18
N GLU A 66 -9.92 9.37 -0.75
CA GLU A 66 -9.85 9.74 -2.18
C GLU A 66 -9.87 8.54 -3.11
N GLU A 67 -9.18 7.45 -2.75
CA GLU A 67 -9.01 6.28 -3.62
C GLU A 67 -10.09 5.20 -3.40
N THR A 68 -10.58 5.05 -2.17
CA THR A 68 -11.45 3.92 -1.76
C THR A 68 -12.84 4.34 -1.30
N GLY A 69 -13.05 5.62 -0.98
CA GLY A 69 -14.28 6.11 -0.34
C GLY A 69 -14.45 5.71 1.13
N LEU A 70 -13.49 5.00 1.73
CA LEU A 70 -13.57 4.58 3.13
C LEU A 70 -13.09 5.68 4.08
N GLU A 71 -13.84 5.88 5.16
CA GLU A 71 -13.33 6.59 6.34
C GLU A 71 -12.55 5.63 7.24
N ILE A 72 -11.46 6.11 7.84
CA ILE A 72 -10.57 5.30 8.69
C ILE A 72 -10.41 5.89 10.10
N THR A 73 -9.99 5.05 11.04
CA THR A 73 -9.70 5.38 12.44
C THR A 73 -8.49 4.59 12.93
N ASN A 74 -8.01 4.89 14.14
CA ASN A 74 -6.83 4.28 14.76
C ASN A 74 -5.61 4.25 13.82
N ILE A 75 -5.28 5.40 13.22
CA ILE A 75 -4.16 5.51 12.29
C ILE A 75 -2.86 5.48 13.09
N GLN A 76 -1.98 4.52 12.80
CA GLN A 76 -0.71 4.34 13.48
C GLN A 76 0.43 4.17 12.48
N PHE A 77 1.62 4.63 12.85
CA PHE A 77 2.83 4.37 12.07
C PHE A 77 3.32 2.94 12.30
N LEU A 78 3.59 2.20 11.22
CA LEU A 78 4.18 0.86 11.27
C LEU A 78 5.70 0.90 11.11
N THR A 79 6.16 1.36 9.96
CA THR A 79 7.58 1.35 9.60
C THR A 79 7.83 2.23 8.36
N ALA A 80 9.10 2.32 7.93
CA ALA A 80 9.46 2.97 6.68
C ALA A 80 10.52 2.18 5.91
N THR A 81 10.45 2.27 4.58
CA THR A 81 11.41 1.68 3.63
C THR A 81 12.15 2.75 2.84
N ASN A 82 13.30 2.34 2.30
CA ASN A 82 14.12 3.15 1.41
C ASN A 82 14.07 2.55 0.00
N ASP A 83 13.33 3.18 -0.91
CA ASP A 83 12.96 2.65 -2.23
C ASP A 83 13.72 3.39 -3.34
N ILE A 84 14.84 2.81 -3.78
CA ILE A 84 15.68 3.36 -4.84
C ILE A 84 15.34 2.66 -6.15
N MET A 85 14.69 3.37 -7.08
CA MET A 85 14.26 2.88 -8.39
C MET A 85 15.13 3.52 -9.48
N LEU A 86 16.36 3.00 -9.64
CA LEU A 86 17.36 3.58 -10.55
C LEU A 86 16.88 3.66 -12.01
N SER A 87 16.16 2.64 -12.48
CA SER A 87 15.60 2.60 -13.85
C SER A 87 14.55 3.68 -14.12
N GLU A 88 13.90 4.18 -13.08
CA GLU A 88 12.88 5.24 -13.18
C GLU A 88 13.43 6.62 -12.76
N ASN A 89 14.70 6.70 -12.36
CA ASN A 89 15.30 7.89 -11.75
C ASN A 89 14.48 8.40 -10.55
N LYS A 90 14.00 7.48 -9.69
CA LYS A 90 13.19 7.81 -8.50
C LYS A 90 13.81 7.28 -7.23
N HIS A 91 13.64 8.04 -6.16
CA HIS A 91 13.98 7.62 -4.81
C HIS A 91 12.86 8.05 -3.86
N TYR A 92 12.26 7.08 -3.18
CA TYR A 92 11.24 7.29 -2.16
C TYR A 92 11.70 6.80 -0.79
N ILE A 93 11.29 7.53 0.24
CA ILE A 93 11.04 6.95 1.56
C ILE A 93 9.54 6.64 1.60
N THR A 94 9.17 5.39 1.77
CA THR A 94 7.75 5.03 1.92
C THR A 94 7.46 4.77 3.39
N MET A 95 6.54 5.54 3.96
CA MET A 95 6.00 5.33 5.29
C MET A 95 4.79 4.41 5.20
N PHE A 96 4.81 3.34 5.97
CA PHE A 96 3.67 2.43 6.09
C PHE A 96 2.86 2.78 7.33
N MET A 97 1.57 2.99 7.14
CA MET A 97 0.61 3.26 8.20
C MET A 97 -0.35 2.07 8.32
N THR A 98 -0.92 1.88 9.51
CA THR A 98 -2.05 0.96 9.74
C THR A 98 -3.25 1.74 10.19
N CYS A 99 -4.45 1.24 9.90
CA CYS A 99 -5.69 1.82 10.40
C CYS A 99 -6.82 0.79 10.38
N LEU A 100 -7.93 1.13 11.04
CA LEU A 100 -9.19 0.40 10.95
C LEU A 100 -10.17 1.15 10.03
N ARG A 101 -10.93 0.45 9.19
CA ARG A 101 -12.12 1.05 8.57
C ARG A 101 -13.12 1.45 9.65
N LYS A 102 -13.67 2.65 9.55
CA LYS A 102 -14.58 3.23 10.55
C LYS A 102 -15.94 2.54 10.58
N ASP A 103 -16.45 2.15 9.43
CA ASP A 103 -17.71 1.42 9.25
C ASP A 103 -17.44 0.04 8.64
N SER A 104 -17.74 -1.03 9.38
CA SER A 104 -17.54 -2.40 8.91
C SER A 104 -18.57 -2.87 7.87
N SER A 105 -19.58 -2.05 7.57
CA SER A 105 -20.53 -2.31 6.49
C SER A 105 -20.21 -1.55 5.21
N ALA A 106 -19.28 -0.58 5.27
CA ALA A 106 -18.84 0.17 4.11
C ALA A 106 -17.84 -0.63 3.27
N GLU A 107 -18.15 -0.81 1.99
CA GLU A 107 -17.29 -1.47 1.02
C GLU A 107 -16.43 -0.45 0.26
N ALA A 108 -15.19 -0.83 -0.05
CA ALA A 108 -14.30 -0.01 -0.86
C ALA A 108 -14.84 0.18 -2.27
N GLN A 109 -14.78 1.41 -2.77
CA GLN A 109 -15.19 1.78 -4.12
C GLN A 109 -13.98 2.30 -4.90
N THR A 110 -13.93 2.01 -6.19
CA THR A 110 -12.89 2.57 -7.06
C THR A 110 -13.23 4.01 -7.40
N MET A 111 -12.75 4.94 -6.58
CA MET A 111 -13.04 6.38 -6.74
C MET A 111 -12.21 7.02 -7.86
N GLU A 112 -11.07 6.41 -8.20
CA GLU A 112 -10.17 6.83 -9.28
C GLU A 112 -10.05 5.71 -10.35
N PRO A 113 -11.08 5.50 -11.20
CA PRO A 113 -11.17 4.35 -12.11
C PRO A 113 -10.13 4.36 -13.25
N ASP A 114 -9.44 5.48 -13.46
CA ASP A 114 -8.31 5.60 -14.39
C ASP A 114 -6.97 5.14 -13.78
N LYS A 115 -6.92 4.97 -12.45
CA LYS A 115 -5.70 4.61 -11.71
C LYS A 115 -5.75 3.23 -11.07
N CYS A 116 -6.94 2.72 -10.72
CA CYS A 116 -7.13 1.43 -10.03
C CYS A 116 -8.25 0.61 -10.70
N GLU A 117 -8.04 -0.69 -10.88
CA GLU A 117 -9.04 -1.61 -11.44
C GLU A 117 -10.12 -1.99 -10.42
N GLY A 118 -9.79 -1.93 -9.14
CA GLY A 118 -10.63 -2.46 -8.07
C GLY A 118 -9.84 -2.75 -6.81
N TRP A 119 -10.57 -3.01 -5.73
CA TRP A 119 -10.05 -3.29 -4.40
C TRP A 119 -10.42 -4.70 -3.96
N ASP A 120 -9.46 -5.42 -3.40
CA ASP A 120 -9.60 -6.75 -2.85
C ASP A 120 -9.04 -6.81 -1.42
N TRP A 121 -9.43 -7.84 -0.68
CA TRP A 121 -8.83 -8.17 0.61
C TRP A 121 -7.74 -9.23 0.42
N ALA A 122 -6.54 -8.98 0.95
CA ALA A 122 -5.42 -9.90 0.90
C ALA A 122 -4.87 -10.18 2.30
N SER A 123 -4.41 -11.40 2.53
CA SER A 123 -3.77 -11.77 3.80
C SER A 123 -2.26 -11.48 3.78
N TRP A 124 -1.67 -11.27 4.95
CA TRP A 124 -0.22 -11.09 5.08
C TRP A 124 0.59 -12.25 4.50
N GLN A 125 0.12 -13.49 4.71
CA GLN A 125 0.76 -14.67 4.13
C GLN A 125 0.72 -14.66 2.60
N ASP A 126 -0.35 -14.17 1.98
CA ASP A 126 -0.41 -14.06 0.53
C ASP A 126 0.58 -13.01 0.01
N LEU A 127 0.67 -11.86 0.68
CA LEU A 127 1.65 -10.83 0.36
C LEU A 127 3.10 -11.38 0.40
N VAL A 128 3.46 -12.10 1.46
CA VAL A 128 4.79 -12.72 1.60
C VAL A 128 5.05 -13.72 0.48
N LYS A 129 4.08 -14.60 0.17
CA LYS A 129 4.18 -15.54 -0.95
C LYS A 129 4.39 -14.83 -2.29
N TRP A 130 3.70 -13.71 -2.53
CA TRP A 130 3.84 -12.93 -3.77
C TRP A 130 5.24 -12.31 -3.92
N VAL A 131 5.90 -11.94 -2.83
CA VAL A 131 7.31 -11.49 -2.84
C VAL A 131 8.27 -12.63 -3.13
N ASP A 132 8.12 -13.76 -2.43
CA ASP A 132 9.09 -14.88 -2.50
C ASP A 132 9.08 -15.60 -3.85
N GLN A 133 7.95 -15.61 -4.55
CA GLN A 133 7.77 -16.38 -5.79
C GLN A 133 7.91 -15.53 -7.07
N GLU A 134 8.45 -14.30 -6.98
CA GLU A 134 8.50 -13.34 -8.09
C GLU A 134 7.16 -13.21 -8.85
N GLY A 135 6.05 -13.14 -8.10
CA GLY A 135 4.69 -13.11 -8.62
C GLY A 135 4.05 -14.49 -8.71
N VAL A 136 3.14 -14.77 -7.78
CA VAL A 136 2.32 -15.99 -7.77
C VAL A 136 1.22 -15.88 -8.83
N VAL A 137 1.03 -16.97 -9.55
CA VAL A 137 -0.18 -17.24 -10.34
C VAL A 137 -1.31 -17.51 -9.34
N GLY A 138 -2.26 -16.59 -9.21
CA GLY A 138 -3.44 -16.78 -8.35
C GLY A 138 -4.22 -18.04 -8.73
N ASP A 139 -5.19 -18.44 -7.90
CA ASP A 139 -6.05 -19.60 -8.19
C ASP A 139 -6.81 -19.48 -9.55
N ASP A 140 -6.87 -18.27 -10.09
CA ASP A 140 -7.41 -17.88 -11.39
C ASP A 140 -6.40 -17.95 -12.56
N GLY A 141 -5.14 -18.26 -12.30
CA GLY A 141 -4.08 -18.25 -13.32
C GLY A 141 -3.35 -16.90 -13.49
N ALA A 142 -3.66 -15.87 -12.69
CA ALA A 142 -3.12 -14.52 -12.91
C ALA A 142 -1.86 -14.23 -12.07
N ARG A 143 -0.77 -13.78 -12.70
CA ARG A 143 0.47 -13.39 -12.00
C ARG A 143 0.24 -12.10 -11.20
N ARG A 144 0.34 -12.17 -9.87
CA ARG A 144 0.22 -11.02 -8.96
C ARG A 144 1.59 -10.38 -8.75
N THR A 145 1.88 -9.31 -9.48
CA THR A 145 3.10 -8.52 -9.27
C THR A 145 2.84 -7.45 -8.21
N LEU A 146 3.77 -7.24 -7.28
CA LEU A 146 3.64 -6.23 -6.25
C LEU A 146 4.30 -4.91 -6.65
N PHE A 147 3.72 -3.80 -6.22
CA PHE A 147 4.36 -2.50 -6.34
C PHE A 147 5.60 -2.43 -5.44
N THR A 148 6.65 -1.77 -5.92
CA THR A 148 8.00 -1.81 -5.32
C THR A 148 8.04 -1.58 -3.80
N PRO A 149 7.31 -0.62 -3.21
CA PRO A 149 7.35 -0.41 -1.76
C PRO A 149 6.92 -1.65 -0.96
N LEU A 150 5.95 -2.44 -1.43
CA LEU A 150 5.53 -3.67 -0.75
C LEU A 150 6.62 -4.75 -0.80
N ILE A 151 7.34 -4.86 -1.93
CA ILE A 151 8.50 -5.75 -2.05
C ILE A 151 9.60 -5.32 -1.07
N SER A 152 9.88 -4.02 -1.02
CA SER A 152 10.84 -3.43 -0.09
C SER A 152 10.45 -3.62 1.36
N LEU A 153 9.16 -3.56 1.71
CA LEU A 153 8.68 -3.80 3.07
C LEU A 153 9.10 -5.20 3.54
N ILE A 154 8.80 -6.23 2.76
CA ILE A 154 9.15 -7.62 3.11
C ILE A 154 10.67 -7.81 3.18
N ARG A 155 11.42 -7.22 2.23
CA ARG A 155 12.89 -7.39 2.16
C ARG A 155 13.65 -6.60 3.23
N GLN A 156 13.26 -5.36 3.48
CA GLN A 156 13.97 -4.45 4.39
C GLN A 156 13.46 -4.57 5.84
N ARG A 157 12.20 -4.97 6.02
CA ARG A 157 11.49 -5.04 7.31
C ARG A 157 10.73 -6.36 7.48
N PRO A 158 11.39 -7.53 7.42
CA PRO A 158 10.70 -8.84 7.46
C PRO A 158 9.88 -9.10 8.74
N GLY A 159 10.15 -8.36 9.83
CA GLY A 159 9.39 -8.43 11.09
C GLY A 159 8.29 -7.38 11.26
N ALA A 160 8.08 -6.49 10.28
CA ALA A 160 7.05 -5.45 10.36
C ALA A 160 5.68 -6.00 9.97
N LEU A 161 5.19 -6.98 10.73
CA LEU A 161 3.82 -7.50 10.61
C LEU A 161 2.84 -6.39 10.98
N PRO A 162 1.97 -5.94 10.06
CA PRO A 162 1.04 -4.87 10.34
C PRO A 162 -0.08 -5.36 11.28
N SER A 163 -0.47 -4.55 12.25
CA SER A 163 -1.56 -4.86 13.18
C SER A 163 -2.47 -3.65 13.38
N ALA A 164 -3.73 -3.94 13.69
CA ALA A 164 -4.75 -2.94 14.00
C ALA A 164 -4.87 -2.60 15.50
N SER A 165 -3.98 -3.17 16.33
CA SER A 165 -3.95 -3.07 17.79
C SER A 165 -3.32 -1.80 18.29
#